data_AF-A0A2G7H5L3-F1
#
_entry.id   AF-A0A2G7H5L3-F1
#
_cell.length_a   1.000
_cell.length_b   1.000
_cell.length_c   1.000
_cell.angle_alpha   90.00
_cell.angle_beta   90.00
_cell.angle_gamma   90.00
#
_symmetry.space_group_name_H-M   'P 1'
#
loop_
_entity.id
_entity.type
_entity.pdbx_description
1 polymer ?
#
loop_
_entity_poly.entity_id
_entity_poly.type
_entity_poly.pdbx_seq_one_letter_code
_entity_poly.pdbx_strand_id
1 'polypeptide(L)'
;MLLGALLIFALRIVDVSLGTLRIGMLVRGKRRLAGVLSFFESLIWLVAAAQVLGKLESPIQFVAYAGGYATGTMLGANIERWLAVGKVVLRVIVPVSAPDVQDALRQAGFFVTTVNASGRDGEVRVMFSVIARKKLRAALRVIEGTYPRAFITVEEVTTAQLQEVATREDRLSRRFRMIRK
;
A
#
# COMPACT_ATOMS: atom_id res chain seq x y z
N MET A 1 9.05 -20.53 33.26
CA MET A 1 7.93 -19.55 33.26
C MET A 1 8.18 -18.39 32.28
N LEU A 2 9.22 -17.58 32.45
CA LEU A 2 9.53 -16.42 31.58
C LEU A 2 9.81 -16.79 30.11
N LEU A 3 10.58 -17.85 29.86
CA LEU A 3 10.86 -18.31 28.49
C LEU A 3 9.59 -18.69 27.72
N GLY A 4 8.64 -19.35 28.40
CA GLY A 4 7.34 -19.70 27.81
C GLY A 4 6.50 -18.47 27.50
N ALA A 5 6.49 -17.47 28.39
CA ALA A 5 5.82 -16.19 28.16
C ALA A 5 6.41 -15.44 26.95
N LEU A 6 7.75 -15.38 26.82
CA LEU A 6 8.42 -14.76 25.67
C LEU A 6 8.10 -15.48 24.36
N LEU A 7 8.06 -16.81 24.36
CA LEU A 7 7.67 -17.61 23.19
C LEU A 7 6.23 -17.32 22.77
N ILE A 8 5.29 -17.29 23.72
CA ILE A 8 3.88 -16.95 23.45
C ILE A 8 3.78 -15.54 22.88
N PHE A 9 4.48 -14.57 23.47
CA PHE A 9 4.52 -13.19 23.00
C PHE A 9 5.03 -13.09 21.56
N ALA A 10 6.17 -13.72 21.24
CA ALA A 10 6.76 -13.70 19.90
C ALA A 10 5.86 -14.38 18.86
N LEU A 11 5.31 -15.55 19.16
CA LEU A 11 4.37 -16.25 18.28
C LEU A 11 3.14 -15.40 17.98
N ARG A 12 2.56 -14.75 18.99
CA ARG A 12 1.39 -13.87 18.81
C ARG A 12 1.70 -12.61 18.02
N ILE A 13 2.90 -12.05 18.14
CA ILE A 13 3.32 -10.94 17.27
C ILE A 13 3.28 -11.35 15.81
N VAL A 14 3.89 -12.50 15.48
CA VAL A 14 3.98 -12.97 14.09
C VAL A 14 2.59 -13.30 13.54
N ASP A 15 1.80 -14.08 14.28
CA ASP A 15 0.45 -14.48 13.93
C ASP A 15 -0.45 -13.27 13.60
N VAL A 16 -0.52 -12.31 14.51
CA VAL A 16 -1.41 -11.15 14.39
C VAL A 16 -0.92 -10.16 13.34
N SER A 17 0.40 -10.03 13.18
CA SER A 17 0.98 -9.24 12.09
C SER A 17 0.58 -9.81 10.73
N LEU A 18 0.64 -11.13 10.55
CA LEU A 18 0.22 -11.80 9.31
C LEU A 18 -1.28 -11.64 9.06
N GLY A 19 -2.12 -11.80 10.07
CA GLY A 19 -3.56 -11.58 9.96
C GLY A 19 -3.91 -10.15 9.53
N THR A 20 -3.19 -9.16 10.06
CA THR A 20 -3.31 -7.75 9.65
C THR A 20 -2.93 -7.56 8.18
N LEU A 21 -1.79 -8.13 7.76
CA LEU A 21 -1.35 -8.07 6.36
C LEU A 21 -2.33 -8.77 5.42
N ARG A 22 -2.90 -9.91 5.81
CA ARG A 22 -3.91 -10.63 5.03
C ARG A 22 -5.14 -9.74 4.79
N ILE A 23 -5.68 -9.12 5.83
CA ILE A 23 -6.81 -8.19 5.71
C ILE A 23 -6.45 -7.05 4.75
N GLY A 24 -5.26 -6.45 4.93
CA GLY A 24 -4.75 -5.42 4.04
C GLY A 24 -4.66 -5.87 2.57
N MET A 25 -4.22 -7.10 2.30
CA MET A 25 -4.18 -7.65 0.94
C MET A 25 -5.59 -7.91 0.38
N LEU A 26 -6.55 -8.33 1.21
CA LEU A 26 -7.92 -8.60 0.82
C LEU A 26 -8.66 -7.31 0.43
N VAL A 27 -8.55 -6.26 1.26
CA VAL A 27 -9.11 -4.93 0.98
C VAL A 27 -8.58 -4.37 -0.35
N ARG A 28 -7.33 -4.68 -0.68
CA ARG A 28 -6.67 -4.26 -1.93
C ARG A 28 -6.92 -5.23 -3.11
N GLY A 29 -7.83 -6.19 -2.98
CA GLY A 29 -8.19 -7.14 -4.03
C GLY A 29 -7.10 -8.17 -4.38
N LYS A 30 -6.00 -8.26 -3.61
CA LYS A 30 -4.88 -9.17 -3.87
C LYS A 30 -5.13 -10.58 -3.31
N ARG A 31 -6.17 -11.23 -3.84
CA ARG A 31 -6.68 -12.53 -3.36
C ARG A 31 -5.62 -13.64 -3.25
N ARG A 32 -4.70 -13.73 -4.22
CA ARG A 32 -3.62 -14.74 -4.19
C ARG A 32 -2.66 -14.55 -3.01
N LEU A 33 -2.22 -13.32 -2.77
CA LEU A 33 -1.33 -13.02 -1.63
C LEU A 33 -2.07 -13.22 -0.31
N ALA A 34 -3.34 -12.80 -0.24
CA ALA A 34 -4.17 -13.04 0.94
C ALA A 34 -4.29 -14.55 1.23
N GLY A 35 -4.54 -15.38 0.22
CA GLY A 35 -4.64 -16.84 0.40
C GLY A 35 -3.34 -17.49 0.89
N VAL A 36 -2.18 -17.08 0.35
CA VAL A 36 -0.88 -17.55 0.83
C VAL A 36 -0.64 -17.13 2.28
N LEU A 37 -0.92 -15.87 2.62
CA LEU A 37 -0.80 -15.39 4.00
C LEU A 37 -1.73 -16.17 4.95
N SER A 38 -2.98 -16.45 4.55
CA SER A 38 -3.93 -17.24 5.36
C SER A 38 -3.42 -18.65 5.66
N PHE A 39 -2.74 -19.29 4.71
CA PHE A 39 -2.18 -20.63 4.90
C PHE A 39 -1.05 -20.63 5.93
N PHE A 40 -0.12 -19.67 5.84
CA PHE A 40 0.96 -19.57 6.82
C PHE A 40 0.45 -19.10 8.20
N GLU A 41 -0.51 -18.17 8.22
CA GLU A 41 -1.20 -17.74 9.45
C GLU A 41 -1.84 -18.94 10.16
N SER A 42 -2.59 -19.80 9.45
CA SER A 42 -3.22 -20.96 10.09
C SER A 42 -2.23 -21.98 10.65
N LEU A 43 -1.08 -22.19 9.99
CA LEU A 43 0.01 -23.03 10.51
C LEU A 43 0.61 -22.44 11.79
N ILE A 44 0.89 -21.14 11.80
CA ILE A 44 1.46 -20.45 12.96
C ILE A 44 0.46 -20.46 14.11
N TRP A 45 -0.81 -20.19 13.83
CA TRP A 45 -1.88 -20.24 14.81
C TRP A 45 -2.00 -21.64 15.42
N LEU A 46 -1.93 -22.71 14.62
CA LEU A 46 -1.97 -24.08 15.12
C LEU A 46 -0.82 -24.38 16.09
N VAL A 47 0.40 -23.98 15.74
CA VAL A 47 1.59 -24.14 16.60
C VAL A 47 1.46 -23.31 17.88
N ALA A 48 0.96 -22.07 17.77
CA ALA A 48 0.76 -21.19 18.91
C ALA A 48 -0.34 -21.73 19.85
N ALA A 49 -1.46 -22.20 19.32
CA ALA A 49 -2.56 -22.78 20.09
C ALA A 49 -2.09 -24.01 20.87
N ALA A 50 -1.32 -24.90 20.24
CA ALA A 50 -0.74 -26.06 20.91
C ALA A 50 0.20 -25.67 22.07
N GLN A 51 0.96 -24.57 21.94
CA GLN A 51 1.84 -24.06 23.00
C GLN A 51 1.05 -23.39 24.14
N VAL A 52 -0.01 -22.67 23.82
CA VAL A 52 -0.80 -21.88 24.78
C VAL A 52 -1.71 -22.77 25.62
N LEU A 53 -2.44 -23.70 24.99
CA LEU A 53 -3.41 -24.56 25.67
C LEU A 53 -2.79 -25.48 26.72
N GLY A 54 -1.49 -25.79 26.61
CA GLY A 54 -0.79 -26.67 27.55
C GLY A 54 0.12 -25.97 28.57
N LYS A 55 0.26 -24.64 28.53
CA LYS A 55 1.30 -23.93 29.33
C LYS A 55 0.81 -22.68 30.08
N LEU A 56 -0.46 -22.31 29.98
CA LEU A 56 -1.02 -21.14 30.69
C LEU A 56 -1.25 -21.46 32.17
N GLU A 57 -0.21 -21.32 32.98
CA GLU A 57 -0.25 -21.57 34.43
C GLU A 57 -0.04 -20.30 35.25
N SER A 58 0.41 -19.20 34.62
CA SER A 58 0.79 -17.96 35.31
C SER A 58 0.17 -16.70 34.70
N PRO A 59 -0.25 -15.71 35.52
CA PRO A 59 -0.72 -14.40 35.06
C PRO A 59 0.21 -13.70 34.06
N ILE A 60 1.52 -13.91 34.18
CA ILE A 60 2.53 -13.32 33.29
C ILE A 60 2.34 -13.80 31.85
N GLN A 61 1.91 -15.05 31.63
CA GLN A 61 1.70 -15.60 30.30
C GLN A 61 0.44 -15.03 29.64
N PHE A 62 -0.59 -14.70 30.42
CA PHE A 62 -1.76 -13.97 29.92
C PHE A 62 -1.40 -12.56 29.47
N VAL A 63 -0.58 -11.85 30.26
CA VAL A 63 -0.05 -10.53 29.88
C VAL A 63 0.81 -10.63 28.62
N ALA A 64 1.66 -11.66 28.51
CA ALA A 64 2.47 -11.90 27.32
C ALA A 64 1.61 -12.22 26.08
N TYR A 65 0.52 -12.98 26.23
CA TYR A 65 -0.41 -13.24 25.14
C TYR A 65 -1.12 -11.96 24.66
N ALA A 66 -1.68 -11.18 25.57
CA ALA A 66 -2.37 -9.93 25.26
C ALA A 66 -1.41 -8.87 24.70
N GLY A 67 -0.21 -8.75 25.30
CA GLY A 67 0.85 -7.87 24.83
C GLY A 67 1.32 -8.23 23.43
N GLY A 68 1.55 -9.53 23.16
CA GLY A 68 1.96 -10.00 21.85
C GLY A 68 0.92 -9.69 20.78
N TYR A 69 -0.37 -9.78 21.12
CA TYR A 69 -1.46 -9.38 20.22
C TYR A 69 -1.45 -7.88 19.91
N ALA A 70 -1.35 -7.04 20.95
CA ALA A 70 -1.32 -5.58 20.79
C ALA A 70 -0.10 -5.13 19.96
N THR A 71 1.09 -5.62 20.30
CA THR A 71 2.33 -5.33 19.58
C THR A 71 2.28 -5.87 18.15
N GLY A 72 1.77 -7.08 17.94
CA GLY A 72 1.58 -7.67 16.62
C GLY A 72 0.65 -6.86 15.74
N THR A 73 -0.43 -6.32 16.29
CA THR A 73 -1.35 -5.44 15.55
C THR A 73 -0.66 -4.15 15.11
N MET A 74 0.07 -3.49 16.03
CA MET A 74 0.83 -2.28 15.71
C MET A 74 1.91 -2.54 14.66
N LEU A 75 2.64 -3.66 14.79
CA LEU A 75 3.68 -4.06 13.85
C LEU A 75 3.10 -4.42 12.48
N GLY A 76 2.02 -5.20 12.45
CA GLY A 76 1.29 -5.54 11.23
C GLY A 76 0.83 -4.30 10.47
N ALA A 77 0.22 -3.33 11.17
CA ALA A 77 -0.17 -2.05 10.59
C ALA A 77 1.03 -1.24 10.08
N ASN A 78 2.16 -1.26 10.79
CA ASN A 78 3.40 -0.63 10.32
C ASN A 78 3.95 -1.28 9.05
N ILE A 79 4.00 -2.61 8.99
CA ILE A 79 4.46 -3.35 7.81
C ILE A 79 3.52 -3.10 6.64
N GLU A 80 2.21 -3.12 6.87
CA GLU A 80 1.21 -2.83 5.85
C GLU A 80 1.41 -1.44 5.23
N ARG A 81 1.64 -0.42 6.08
CA ARG A 81 1.97 0.94 5.63
C ARG A 81 3.28 0.98 4.86
N TRP A 82 4.32 0.27 5.33
CA TRP A 82 5.63 0.23 4.70
C TRP A 82 5.61 -0.44 3.33
N LEU A 83 4.83 -1.52 3.18
CA LEU A 83 4.66 -2.22 1.91
C LEU A 83 4.13 -1.27 0.81
N ALA A 84 3.44 -0.18 1.17
CA ALA A 84 2.99 0.89 0.27
C ALA A 84 2.36 0.32 -1.02
N VAL A 85 1.60 -0.76 -0.85
CA VAL A 85 1.01 -1.53 -1.94
C VAL A 85 -0.27 -0.83 -2.38
N GLY A 86 -0.37 -0.54 -3.67
CA GLY A 86 -1.57 0.05 -4.28
C GLY A 86 -1.23 1.17 -5.26
N LYS A 87 -2.28 1.75 -5.83
CA LYS A 87 -2.20 2.97 -6.65
C LYS A 87 -2.96 4.08 -5.94
N VAL A 88 -2.51 5.30 -6.17
CA VAL A 88 -3.18 6.52 -5.71
C VAL A 88 -3.42 7.43 -6.91
N VAL A 89 -4.52 8.18 -6.87
CA VAL A 89 -4.69 9.36 -7.71
C VAL A 89 -4.12 10.54 -6.93
N LEU A 90 -3.06 11.11 -7.48
CA LEU A 90 -2.51 12.39 -7.07
C LEU A 90 -3.22 13.49 -7.86
N ARG A 91 -3.92 14.37 -7.17
CA ARG A 91 -4.57 15.55 -7.76
C ARG A 91 -3.84 16.79 -7.29
N VAL A 92 -3.32 17.56 -8.24
CA VAL A 92 -2.53 18.77 -8.00
C VAL A 92 -3.24 19.95 -8.64
N ILE A 93 -3.51 20.98 -7.86
CA ILE A 93 -4.23 22.18 -8.29
C ILE A 93 -3.29 23.37 -8.14
N VAL A 94 -3.06 24.08 -9.25
CA VAL A 94 -2.20 25.27 -9.29
C VAL A 94 -2.85 26.36 -10.15
N PRO A 95 -2.62 27.65 -9.88
CA PRO A 95 -3.02 28.74 -10.77
C PRO A 95 -2.43 28.55 -12.18
N VAL A 96 -3.13 29.02 -13.22
CA VAL A 96 -2.59 28.99 -14.59
C VAL A 96 -1.26 29.75 -14.69
N SER A 97 -1.10 30.81 -13.89
CA SER A 97 0.13 31.62 -13.79
C SER A 97 1.29 30.95 -13.06
N ALA A 98 1.10 29.78 -12.43
CA ALA A 98 2.17 29.06 -11.76
C ALA A 98 3.15 28.43 -12.78
N PRO A 99 4.41 28.16 -12.38
CA PRO A 99 5.36 27.40 -13.18
C PRO A 99 4.79 26.08 -13.68
N ASP A 100 5.34 25.54 -14.77
CA ASP A 100 4.81 24.35 -15.43
C ASP A 100 5.08 23.06 -14.63
N VAL A 101 4.22 22.80 -13.64
CA VAL A 101 4.25 21.60 -12.78
C VAL A 101 3.94 20.32 -13.57
N GLN A 102 3.11 20.40 -14.62
CA GLN A 102 2.77 19.21 -15.43
C GLN A 102 4.01 18.72 -16.18
N ASP A 103 4.85 19.61 -16.71
CA ASP A 103 6.05 19.25 -17.44
C ASP A 103 7.15 18.76 -16.51
N ALA A 104 7.32 19.36 -15.32
CA ALA A 104 8.23 18.85 -14.30
C ALA A 104 7.87 17.41 -13.89
N LEU A 105 6.57 17.12 -13.69
CA LEU A 105 6.09 15.77 -13.39
C LEU A 105 6.30 14.80 -14.56
N ARG A 106 6.04 15.22 -15.81
CA ARG A 106 6.27 14.40 -17.01
C ARG A 106 7.74 14.06 -17.20
N GLN A 107 8.64 15.03 -17.01
CA GLN A 107 10.09 14.84 -17.08
C GLN A 107 10.58 13.86 -16.01
N ALA A 108 9.96 13.87 -14.82
CA ALA A 108 10.22 12.89 -13.76
C ALA A 108 9.61 11.49 -14.04
N GLY A 109 8.97 11.28 -15.19
CA GLY A 109 8.41 10.01 -15.63
C GLY A 109 7.01 9.70 -15.08
N PHE A 110 6.28 10.72 -14.62
CA PHE A 110 4.88 10.58 -14.21
C PHE A 110 3.92 10.89 -15.38
N PHE A 111 2.89 10.07 -15.52
CA PHE A 111 1.79 10.36 -16.45
C PHE A 111 0.86 11.38 -15.80
N VAL A 112 0.61 12.49 -16.50
CA VAL A 112 -0.22 13.59 -16.00
C VAL A 112 -1.27 13.96 -17.04
N THR A 113 -2.54 13.89 -16.63
CA THR A 113 -3.67 14.44 -17.38
C THR A 113 -4.05 15.77 -16.75
N THR A 114 -4.18 16.82 -17.56
CA THR A 114 -4.47 18.18 -17.08
C THR A 114 -5.85 18.63 -17.56
N VAL A 115 -6.60 19.28 -16.68
CA VAL A 115 -7.89 19.90 -16.96
C VAL A 115 -7.81 21.38 -16.56
N ASN A 116 -8.29 22.27 -17.42
CA ASN A 116 -8.44 23.69 -17.09
C ASN A 116 -9.74 23.87 -16.29
N ALA A 117 -9.67 24.60 -15.18
CA ALA A 117 -10.80 24.85 -14.29
C ALA A 117 -10.75 26.26 -13.71
N SER A 118 -11.80 26.66 -12.98
CA SER A 118 -11.85 27.91 -12.23
C SER A 118 -11.90 27.63 -10.73
N GLY A 119 -11.19 28.44 -9.96
CA GLY A 119 -11.23 28.48 -8.50
C GLY A 119 -11.70 29.85 -8.01
N ARG A 120 -11.74 30.02 -6.67
CA ARG A 120 -12.11 31.30 -6.03
C ARG A 120 -11.27 32.48 -6.53
N ASP A 121 -9.97 32.23 -6.70
CA ASP A 121 -8.97 33.27 -6.98
C ASP A 121 -8.60 33.35 -8.48
N GLY A 122 -9.41 32.76 -9.36
CA GLY A 122 -9.23 32.79 -10.82
C GLY A 122 -9.02 31.42 -11.46
N GLU A 123 -8.46 31.40 -12.67
CA GLU A 123 -8.23 30.17 -13.44
C GLU A 123 -7.12 29.29 -12.84
N VAL A 124 -7.36 27.99 -12.83
CA VAL A 124 -6.45 26.97 -12.29
C VAL A 124 -6.30 25.79 -13.26
N ARG A 125 -5.17 25.10 -13.16
CA ARG A 125 -4.94 23.79 -13.79
C ARG A 125 -5.10 22.72 -12.72
N VAL A 126 -5.96 21.74 -13.01
CA VAL A 126 -6.15 20.53 -12.20
C VAL A 126 -5.45 19.37 -12.90
N MET A 127 -4.38 18.88 -12.29
CA MET A 127 -3.57 17.77 -12.80
C MET A 127 -3.92 16.49 -12.05
N PHE A 128 -4.10 15.40 -12.79
CA PHE A 128 -4.35 14.07 -12.27
C PHE A 128 -3.22 13.13 -12.66
N SER A 129 -2.68 12.39 -11.70
CA SER A 129 -1.67 11.35 -11.94
C SER A 129 -2.00 10.09 -11.16
N VAL A 130 -2.16 8.97 -11.86
CA VAL A 130 -2.34 7.65 -11.23
C VAL A 130 -0.97 7.01 -11.04
N ILE A 131 -0.50 6.94 -9.79
CA ILE A 131 0.86 6.48 -9.47
C ILE A 131 0.83 5.34 -8.45
N ALA A 132 1.87 4.52 -8.45
CA ALA A 132 2.07 3.55 -7.36
C ALA A 132 2.29 4.33 -6.05
N ARG A 133 1.66 3.90 -4.95
CA ARG A 133 1.74 4.61 -3.65
C ARG A 133 3.18 4.83 -3.18
N LYS A 134 4.08 3.88 -3.44
CA LYS A 134 5.52 4.02 -3.16
C LYS A 134 6.22 5.17 -3.90
N LYS A 135 5.70 5.63 -5.05
CA LYS A 135 6.24 6.76 -5.82
C LYS A 135 5.69 8.12 -5.37
N LEU A 136 4.70 8.15 -4.48
CA LEU A 136 4.05 9.39 -4.02
C LEU A 136 5.08 10.40 -3.47
N ARG A 137 5.99 9.95 -2.61
CA ARG A 137 7.04 10.82 -2.05
C ARG A 137 7.99 11.41 -3.11
N ALA A 138 8.20 10.72 -4.22
CA ALA A 138 9.01 11.26 -5.31
C ALA A 138 8.22 12.33 -6.10
N ALA A 139 6.93 12.08 -6.38
CA ALA A 139 6.07 13.06 -7.04
C ALA A 139 5.89 14.34 -6.20
N LEU A 140 5.67 14.21 -4.89
CA LEU A 140 5.55 15.36 -3.98
C LEU A 140 6.81 16.22 -3.97
N ARG A 141 8.01 15.61 -3.93
CA ARG A 141 9.28 16.36 -3.99
C ARG A 141 9.44 17.15 -5.29
N VAL A 142 9.01 16.60 -6.43
CA VAL A 142 9.03 17.29 -7.73
C VAL A 142 8.08 18.49 -7.70
N ILE A 143 6.88 18.32 -7.15
CA ILE A 143 5.88 19.40 -7.04
C ILE A 143 6.37 20.48 -6.08
N GLU A 144 6.85 20.13 -4.90
CA GLU A 144 7.39 21.07 -3.91
C GLU A 144 8.58 21.87 -4.46
N GLY A 145 9.47 21.21 -5.22
CA GLY A 145 10.60 21.88 -5.86
C GLY A 145 10.20 22.83 -7.00
N THR A 146 9.02 22.64 -7.61
CA THR A 146 8.54 23.46 -8.73
C THR A 146 7.59 24.57 -8.28
N TYR A 147 6.62 24.22 -7.44
CA TYR A 147 5.62 25.15 -6.91
C TYR A 147 5.14 24.69 -5.51
N PRO A 148 5.77 25.17 -4.42
CA PRO A 148 5.47 24.71 -3.06
C PRO A 148 4.09 25.13 -2.54
N ARG A 149 3.43 26.09 -3.20
CA ARG A 149 2.06 26.53 -2.87
C ARG A 149 0.97 25.71 -3.60
N ALA A 150 1.33 24.60 -4.24
CA ALA A 150 0.37 23.73 -4.90
C ALA A 150 -0.62 23.13 -3.89
N PHE A 151 -1.91 23.11 -4.24
CA PHE A 151 -2.89 22.39 -3.43
C PHE A 151 -2.97 20.93 -3.91
N ILE A 152 -2.75 19.99 -3.00
CA ILE A 152 -2.55 18.57 -3.34
C ILE A 152 -3.55 17.71 -2.57
N THR A 153 -4.22 16.80 -3.28
CA THR A 153 -5.03 15.74 -2.65
C THR A 153 -4.58 14.37 -3.16
N VAL A 154 -4.68 13.37 -2.29
CA VAL A 154 -4.27 11.99 -2.58
C VAL A 154 -5.43 11.07 -2.23
N GLU A 155 -5.86 10.28 -3.20
CA GLU A 155 -6.97 9.35 -3.06
C GLU A 155 -6.51 7.93 -3.41
N GLU A 156 -6.86 6.94 -2.58
CA GLU A 156 -6.56 5.55 -2.89
C GLU A 156 -7.53 5.02 -3.94
N VAL A 157 -7.00 4.40 -5.00
CA VAL A 157 -7.82 3.91 -6.10
C VAL A 157 -7.47 2.47 -6.48
N THR A 158 -8.48 1.75 -6.96
CA THR A 158 -8.32 0.48 -7.64
C THR A 158 -8.62 0.67 -9.12
N THR A 159 -7.74 0.17 -9.99
CA THR A 159 -7.96 0.25 -11.45
C THR A 159 -8.98 -0.81 -11.87
N ALA A 160 -10.00 -0.42 -12.63
CA ALA A 160 -10.92 -1.38 -13.25
C ALA A 160 -10.16 -2.28 -14.24
N GLN A 161 -10.47 -3.57 -14.25
CA GLN A 161 -9.72 -4.61 -14.97
C GLN A 161 -9.79 -4.50 -16.51
N LEU A 162 -10.58 -3.60 -17.08
CA LEU A 162 -10.65 -3.37 -18.53
C LEU A 162 -9.28 -2.97 -19.13
N GLN A 163 -8.45 -2.23 -18.39
CA GLN A 163 -7.12 -1.82 -18.86
C GLN A 163 -6.07 -2.94 -18.82
N GLU A 164 -6.20 -3.93 -17.92
CA GLU A 164 -5.22 -5.04 -17.83
C GLU A 164 -5.36 -6.02 -19.00
N VAL A 165 -6.58 -6.21 -19.50
CA VAL A 165 -6.84 -7.03 -20.70
C VAL A 165 -6.21 -6.36 -21.93
N ALA A 166 -6.49 -5.08 -22.16
CA ALA A 166 -5.93 -4.33 -23.28
C ALA A 166 -4.39 -4.27 -23.25
N THR A 167 -3.78 -4.09 -22.06
CA THR A 167 -2.32 -4.07 -21.92
C THR A 167 -1.70 -5.46 -22.08
N ARG A 168 -2.40 -6.54 -21.71
CA ARG A 168 -1.95 -7.92 -21.96
C ARG A 168 -1.97 -8.25 -23.43
N GLU A 169 -3.06 -7.91 -24.13
CA GLU A 169 -3.17 -8.11 -25.58
C GLU A 169 -2.12 -7.31 -26.33
N ASP A 170 -1.88 -6.04 -25.95
CA ASP A 170 -0.87 -5.20 -26.61
C ASP A 170 0.56 -5.68 -26.33
N ARG A 171 0.85 -6.20 -25.13
CA ARG A 171 2.15 -6.83 -24.83
C ARG A 171 2.35 -8.17 -25.55
N LEU A 172 1.32 -9.00 -25.62
CA LEU A 172 1.38 -10.28 -26.32
C LEU A 172 1.57 -10.08 -27.82
N SER A 173 0.78 -9.20 -28.43
CA SER A 173 0.89 -8.86 -29.85
C SER A 173 2.25 -8.24 -30.21
N ARG A 174 2.81 -7.35 -29.37
CA ARG A 174 4.20 -6.87 -29.54
C ARG A 174 5.25 -7.99 -29.44
N ARG A 175 5.05 -8.95 -28.54
CA ARG A 175 5.96 -10.09 -28.35
C ARG A 175 5.91 -11.06 -29.53
N PHE A 176 4.72 -11.30 -30.10
CA PHE A 176 4.56 -12.09 -31.32
C PHE A 176 5.13 -11.38 -32.57
N ARG A 177 5.08 -10.04 -32.62
CA ARG A 177 5.73 -9.27 -33.70
C ARG A 177 7.26 -9.34 -33.66
N MET A 178 7.87 -9.49 -32.48
CA MET A 178 9.33 -9.62 -32.36
C MET A 178 9.88 -11.01 -32.70
N ILE A 179 9.07 -12.07 -32.60
CA ILE A 179 9.50 -13.46 -32.90
C ILE A 179 9.44 -13.77 -34.41
N ARG A 180 8.82 -12.88 -35.21
CA ARG A 180 8.58 -13.08 -36.64
C ARG A 180 9.57 -12.34 -37.56
N LYS A 181 10.74 -11.96 -37.03
CA LYS A 181 11.87 -11.41 -37.79
C LYS A 181 13.08 -12.32 -37.66
#